data_AF-A0A379WSN4-F1
#
_entry.id   AF-A0A379WSN4-F1
#
_cell.length_a   1.000
_cell.length_b   1.000
_cell.length_c   1.000
_cell.angle_alpha   90.00
_cell.angle_beta   90.00
_cell.angle_gamma   90.00
#
_symmetry.space_group_name_H-M   'P 1'
#
loop_
_entity.id
_entity.type
_entity.pdbx_description
1 polymer ?
#
loop_
_entity_poly.entity_id
_entity_poly.type
_entity_poly.pdbx_seq_one_letter_code
_entity_poly.pdbx_strand_id
1 'polypeptide(L)'
;MIELVIVSRLLEYPDAALWQHQQELFDALASSENLDKEDAQTLGVFLRDLTAQDLLDVQAAYSELFDRGRATSLLLFEHVHGESRDRGQAMVDLMAQYEQHGLQLDSRELPDHLPLYLEYLAQLPKAKR
;
A
#
# COMPACT_ATOMS: atom_id res chain seq x y z
N MET A 1 3.55 -8.81 -9.15
CA MET A 1 4.63 -7.84 -9.45
C MET A 1 5.17 -7.39 -8.11
N ILE A 2 6.44 -7.67 -7.79
CA ILE A 2 7.00 -7.45 -6.44
C ILE A 2 7.00 -5.96 -6.08
N GLU A 3 7.12 -5.09 -7.07
CA GLU A 3 7.14 -3.63 -6.95
C GLU A 3 5.88 -3.08 -6.28
N LEU A 4 4.70 -3.63 -6.62
CA LEU A 4 3.45 -3.22 -6.00
C LEU A 4 3.37 -3.65 -4.52
N VAL A 5 3.99 -4.78 -4.17
CA VAL A 5 4.08 -5.23 -2.76
C VAL A 5 5.02 -4.33 -1.97
N ILE A 6 6.14 -3.88 -2.57
CA ILE A 6 7.05 -2.92 -1.93
C ILE A 6 6.32 -1.62 -1.63
N VAL A 7 5.62 -1.06 -2.63
CA VAL A 7 4.87 0.19 -2.46
C VAL A 7 3.71 0.00 -1.47
N SER A 8 3.01 -1.14 -1.51
CA SER A 8 2.00 -1.48 -0.49
C SER A 8 2.59 -1.34 0.90
N ARG A 9 3.69 -2.06 1.17
CA ARG A 9 4.33 -2.11 2.47
C ARG A 9 4.83 -0.75 2.97
N LEU A 10 5.31 0.12 2.07
CA LEU A 10 5.75 1.48 2.41
C LEU A 10 4.59 2.45 2.69
N LEU A 11 3.37 2.12 2.24
CA LEU A 11 2.15 2.89 2.48
C LEU A 11 1.32 2.35 3.64
N GLU A 12 1.65 1.18 4.20
CA GLU A 12 1.03 0.69 5.42
C GLU A 12 1.44 1.50 6.65
N TYR A 13 0.65 1.39 7.72
CA TYR A 13 1.00 1.99 8.99
C TYR A 13 2.37 1.47 9.46
N PRO A 14 3.35 2.36 9.70
CA PRO A 14 4.70 1.98 10.09
C PRO A 14 4.68 1.15 11.37
N ASP A 15 5.35 0.00 11.36
CA ASP A 15 5.42 -0.90 12.50
C ASP A 15 6.86 -1.36 12.77
N ALA A 16 7.05 -2.08 13.88
CA ALA A 16 8.36 -2.61 14.25
C ALA A 16 8.91 -3.63 13.24
N ALA A 17 8.05 -4.35 12.52
CA ALA A 17 8.49 -5.34 11.55
C ALA A 17 9.18 -4.68 10.35
N LEU A 18 8.72 -3.50 9.90
CA LEU A 18 9.40 -2.75 8.85
C LEU A 18 10.84 -2.37 9.27
N TRP A 19 11.06 -1.97 10.51
CA TRP A 19 12.41 -1.62 11.02
C TRP A 19 13.30 -2.85 11.16
N GLN A 20 12.74 -3.94 11.68
CA GLN A 20 13.46 -5.19 11.92
C GLN A 20 13.84 -5.91 10.62
N HIS A 21 12.99 -5.81 9.59
CA HIS A 21 13.11 -6.54 8.32
C HIS A 21 13.36 -5.64 7.11
N GLN A 22 13.79 -4.39 7.32
CA GLN A 22 14.04 -3.42 6.24
C GLN A 22 14.97 -3.94 5.13
N GLN A 23 15.91 -4.83 5.46
CA GLN A 23 16.83 -5.40 4.47
C GLN A 23 16.09 -6.19 3.39
N GLU A 24 14.98 -6.85 3.72
CA GLU A 24 14.17 -7.58 2.75
C GLU A 24 13.56 -6.64 1.70
N LEU A 25 13.17 -5.42 2.10
CA LEU A 25 12.69 -4.41 1.15
C LEU A 25 13.82 -3.84 0.30
N PHE A 26 15.02 -3.63 0.86
CA PHE A 26 16.18 -3.21 0.06
C PHE A 26 16.54 -4.25 -1.00
N ASP A 27 16.54 -5.52 -0.63
CA ASP A 27 16.83 -6.62 -1.55
C ASP A 27 15.73 -6.74 -2.61
N ALA A 28 14.46 -6.59 -2.22
CA ALA A 28 13.34 -6.56 -3.16
C ALA A 28 13.45 -5.40 -4.16
N LEU A 29 13.79 -4.19 -3.70
CA LEU A 29 14.05 -3.02 -4.57
C LEU A 29 15.21 -3.28 -5.53
N ALA A 30 16.32 -3.85 -5.05
CA ALA A 30 17.48 -4.17 -5.88
C ALA A 30 17.18 -5.25 -6.94
N SER A 31 16.23 -6.14 -6.65
CA SER A 31 15.76 -7.19 -7.57
C SER A 31 14.64 -6.75 -8.52
N SER A 32 14.15 -5.52 -8.39
CA SER A 32 13.06 -5.03 -9.23
C SER A 32 13.46 -4.98 -10.71
N GLU A 33 12.59 -5.48 -11.56
CA GLU A 33 12.77 -5.45 -13.02
C GLU A 33 11.88 -4.42 -13.71
N ASN A 34 10.81 -3.97 -13.03
CA ASN A 34 9.80 -3.08 -13.60
C ASN A 34 9.96 -1.62 -13.14
N LEU A 35 10.77 -1.35 -12.11
CA LEU A 35 11.22 0.00 -11.78
C LEU A 35 12.51 0.32 -12.54
N ASP A 36 12.64 1.55 -13.02
CA ASP A 36 13.93 1.99 -13.48
C ASP A 36 14.89 2.19 -12.29
N LYS A 37 16.18 2.37 -12.61
CA LYS A 37 17.22 2.47 -11.58
C LYS A 37 17.08 3.72 -10.72
N GLU A 38 16.52 4.79 -11.27
CA GLU A 38 16.38 6.08 -10.58
C GLU A 38 15.25 6.01 -9.56
N ASP A 39 14.10 5.43 -9.93
CA ASP A 39 12.98 5.19 -9.03
C ASP A 39 13.34 4.20 -7.92
N ALA A 40 14.01 3.09 -8.26
CA ALA A 40 14.47 2.10 -7.27
C ALA A 40 15.46 2.73 -6.26
N GLN A 41 16.37 3.58 -6.75
CA GLN A 41 17.30 4.32 -5.88
C GLN A 41 16.56 5.33 -4.99
N THR A 42 15.57 6.03 -5.54
CA THR A 42 14.76 7.02 -4.79
C THR A 42 13.98 6.35 -3.67
N LEU A 43 13.34 5.21 -3.94
CA LEU A 43 12.65 4.41 -2.92
C LEU A 43 13.63 3.85 -1.88
N GLY A 44 14.83 3.43 -2.29
CA GLY A 44 15.86 2.97 -1.35
C GLY A 44 16.36 4.09 -0.44
N VAL A 45 16.56 5.30 -0.98
CA VAL A 45 16.89 6.49 -0.18
C VAL A 45 15.78 6.81 0.82
N PHE A 46 14.52 6.82 0.36
CA PHE A 46 13.37 7.03 1.22
C PHE A 46 13.29 6.00 2.34
N LEU A 47 13.39 4.70 2.03
CA LEU A 47 13.33 3.63 3.02
C LEU A 47 14.42 3.78 4.09
N ARG A 48 15.66 4.06 3.67
CA ARG A 48 16.78 4.30 4.60
C ARG A 48 16.49 5.47 5.53
N ASP A 49 16.02 6.58 4.98
CA ASP A 49 15.80 7.80 5.74
C ASP A 49 14.57 7.66 6.67
N LEU A 50 13.57 6.88 6.27
CA LEU A 50 12.41 6.51 7.08
C LEU A 50 12.83 5.65 8.28
N THR A 51 13.57 4.56 8.05
CA THR A 51 13.95 3.60 9.10
C THR A 51 15.07 4.09 10.01
N ALA A 52 15.74 5.19 9.66
CA ALA A 52 16.69 5.88 10.52
C ALA A 52 16.03 6.77 11.59
N GLN A 53 14.72 7.04 11.48
CA GLN A 53 13.96 7.84 12.43
C GLN A 53 13.39 6.96 13.58
N ASP A 54 12.96 7.62 14.66
CA ASP A 54 12.21 6.97 15.73
C ASP A 54 10.83 6.53 15.21
N LEU A 55 10.45 5.28 15.53
CA LEU A 55 9.21 4.70 15.03
C LEU A 55 7.97 5.49 15.48
N LEU A 56 7.94 6.00 16.71
CA LEU A 56 6.78 6.75 17.20
C LEU A 56 6.63 8.09 16.46
N ASP A 57 7.73 8.74 16.13
CA ASP A 57 7.72 9.98 15.36
C ASP A 57 7.22 9.74 13.93
N VAL A 58 7.67 8.65 13.29
CA VAL A 58 7.20 8.27 11.95
C VAL A 58 5.72 7.88 11.96
N GLN A 59 5.28 7.15 12.99
CA GLN A 59 3.87 6.82 13.19
C GLN A 59 2.98 8.06 13.37
N ALA A 60 3.46 9.06 14.13
CA ALA A 60 2.75 10.33 14.31
C ALA A 60 2.66 11.10 12.98
N ALA A 61 3.76 11.17 12.23
CA ALA A 61 3.80 11.80 10.91
C ALA A 61 2.90 11.10 9.89
N TYR A 62 2.85 9.76 9.92
CA TYR A 62 1.95 8.97 9.08
C TYR A 62 0.49 9.34 9.35
N SER A 63 0.05 9.34 10.61
CA SER A 63 -1.34 9.69 10.93
C SER A 63 -1.67 11.15 10.62
N GLU A 64 -0.70 12.06 10.76
CA GLU A 64 -0.86 13.45 10.32
C GLU A 64 -1.06 13.54 8.80
N LEU A 65 -0.33 12.74 8.03
CA LEU A 65 -0.38 12.76 6.58
C LEU A 65 -1.62 12.06 6.03
N PHE A 66 -1.93 10.85 6.47
CA PHE A 66 -2.93 9.98 5.83
C PHE A 66 -4.29 9.97 6.54
N ASP A 67 -4.34 10.15 7.87
CA ASP A 67 -5.56 9.90 8.64
C ASP A 67 -6.36 11.18 8.95
N ARG A 68 -5.77 12.38 8.79
CA ARG A 68 -6.40 13.65 9.18
C ARG A 68 -7.39 14.21 8.16
N GLY A 69 -7.37 13.77 6.90
CA GLY A 69 -8.24 14.34 5.88
C GLY A 69 -8.27 13.60 4.56
N ARG A 70 -9.32 13.91 3.79
CA ARG A 70 -9.59 13.23 2.52
C ARG A 70 -8.54 13.45 1.44
N ALA A 71 -7.81 14.57 1.45
CA ALA A 71 -6.91 14.94 0.35
C ALA A 71 -5.77 13.93 0.12
N THR A 72 -5.35 13.26 1.19
CA THR A 72 -4.23 12.32 1.23
C THR A 72 -4.65 10.94 1.72
N SER A 73 -5.92 10.74 2.09
CA SER A 73 -6.44 9.46 2.56
C SER A 73 -6.06 8.30 1.63
N LEU A 74 -5.73 7.15 2.22
CA LEU A 74 -5.42 5.92 1.48
C LEU A 74 -6.67 5.12 1.13
N LEU A 75 -7.87 5.61 1.44
CA LEU A 75 -9.14 4.99 1.06
C LEU A 75 -9.55 5.44 -0.34
N LEU A 76 -9.43 4.55 -1.32
CA LEU A 76 -9.67 4.87 -2.74
C LEU A 76 -11.06 5.47 -2.98
N PHE A 77 -12.09 4.95 -2.31
CA PHE A 77 -13.46 5.40 -2.58
C PHE A 77 -13.82 6.72 -1.90
N GLU A 78 -13.02 7.21 -0.95
CA GLU A 78 -13.19 8.58 -0.45
C GLU A 78 -12.92 9.61 -1.55
N HIS A 79 -11.98 9.33 -2.44
CA HIS A 79 -11.63 10.20 -3.58
C HIS A 79 -12.60 10.08 -4.75
N VAL A 80 -13.14 8.87 -4.98
CA VAL A 80 -13.99 8.57 -6.14
C VAL A 80 -15.47 8.84 -5.86
N HIS A 81 -15.97 8.42 -4.70
CA HIS A 81 -17.40 8.44 -4.37
C HIS A 81 -17.77 9.43 -3.26
N GLY A 82 -16.80 9.90 -2.47
CA GLY A 82 -17.06 10.77 -1.32
C GLY A 82 -18.09 10.14 -0.36
N GLU A 83 -19.14 10.90 -0.01
CA GLU A 83 -20.25 10.43 0.84
C GLU A 83 -21.41 9.81 0.03
N SER A 84 -21.21 9.49 -1.27
CA SER A 84 -22.27 8.91 -2.09
C SER A 84 -22.71 7.54 -1.57
N ARG A 85 -24.01 7.24 -1.73
CA ARG A 85 -24.58 5.92 -1.50
C ARG A 85 -23.93 4.85 -2.37
N ASP A 86 -23.36 5.25 -3.51
CA ASP A 86 -22.65 4.36 -4.44
C ASP A 86 -21.40 3.72 -3.83
N ARG A 87 -20.81 4.34 -2.80
CA ARG A 87 -19.64 3.79 -2.08
C ARG A 87 -19.92 2.40 -1.52
N GLY A 88 -21.12 2.19 -0.96
CA GLY A 88 -21.48 0.91 -0.36
C GLY A 88 -21.53 -0.22 -1.40
N GLN A 89 -22.09 0.06 -2.58
CA GLN A 89 -22.12 -0.94 -3.66
C GLN A 89 -20.71 -1.20 -4.21
N ALA A 90 -19.90 -0.15 -4.38
CA ALA A 90 -18.51 -0.29 -4.84
C ALA A 90 -17.67 -1.17 -3.88
N MET A 91 -17.89 -1.06 -2.57
CA MET A 91 -17.24 -1.93 -1.57
C MET A 91 -17.59 -3.41 -1.80
N VAL A 92 -18.88 -3.70 -1.98
CA VAL A 92 -19.36 -5.07 -2.22
C VAL A 92 -18.77 -5.62 -3.52
N ASP A 93 -18.77 -4.81 -4.58
CA ASP A 93 -18.24 -5.22 -5.88
C ASP A 93 -16.73 -5.49 -5.82
N LEU A 94 -15.97 -4.69 -5.07
CA LEU A 94 -14.52 -4.88 -4.89
C LEU A 94 -14.21 -6.13 -4.06
N MET A 95 -14.96 -6.38 -2.98
CA MET A 95 -14.82 -7.61 -2.20
C MET A 95 -15.08 -8.85 -3.07
N ALA A 96 -16.11 -8.82 -3.91
CA ALA A 96 -16.40 -9.91 -4.84
C ALA A 96 -15.25 -10.15 -5.85
N GLN A 97 -14.55 -9.09 -6.29
CA GLN A 97 -13.38 -9.23 -7.17
C GLN A 97 -12.18 -9.87 -6.47
N TYR A 98 -11.95 -9.53 -5.21
CA TYR A 98 -10.92 -10.16 -4.38
C TYR A 98 -11.19 -11.65 -4.19
N GLU A 99 -12.43 -12.01 -3.84
CA GLU A 99 -12.84 -13.41 -3.67
C GLU A 99 -12.65 -14.24 -4.94
N GLN A 100 -12.94 -13.66 -6.12
CA GLN A 100 -12.72 -14.32 -7.42
C GLN A 100 -11.26 -14.69 -7.67
N HIS A 101 -10.32 -13.97 -7.06
CA HIS A 101 -8.88 -14.22 -7.16
C HIS A 101 -8.30 -14.90 -5.91
N GLY A 102 -9.16 -15.41 -5.02
CA GLY A 102 -8.75 -16.15 -3.83
C GLY A 102 -8.23 -15.29 -2.68
N LEU A 103 -8.37 -13.96 -2.75
CA LEU A 103 -8.02 -13.07 -1.65
C LEU A 103 -9.20 -13.01 -0.66
N GLN A 104 -8.95 -13.44 0.58
CA GLN A 104 -9.92 -13.36 1.68
C GLN A 104 -9.47 -12.28 2.65
N LEU A 105 -10.28 -11.24 2.80
CA LEU A 105 -10.00 -10.15 3.73
C LEU A 105 -10.39 -10.53 5.16
N ASP A 106 -9.65 -10.03 6.15
CA ASP A 106 -10.16 -9.97 7.51
C ASP A 106 -11.31 -8.96 7.57
N SER A 107 -12.32 -9.25 8.39
CA SER A 107 -13.41 -8.35 8.79
C SER A 107 -12.99 -6.95 9.23
N ARG A 108 -11.70 -6.74 9.57
CA ARG A 108 -11.14 -5.47 10.03
C ARG A 108 -10.54 -4.62 8.91
N GLU A 109 -10.33 -5.19 7.73
CA GLU A 109 -9.69 -4.52 6.61
C GLU A 109 -10.74 -3.89 5.69
N LEU A 110 -10.53 -2.63 5.33
CA LEU A 110 -11.38 -1.98 4.34
C LEU A 110 -10.91 -2.37 2.94
N PRO A 111 -11.80 -2.86 2.06
CA PRO A 111 -11.40 -3.39 0.77
C PRO A 111 -10.79 -2.30 -0.14
N ASP A 112 -11.12 -1.02 0.05
CA ASP A 112 -10.58 0.11 -0.71
C ASP A 112 -9.32 0.74 -0.10
N HIS A 113 -8.73 0.13 0.93
CA HIS A 113 -7.44 0.56 1.44
C HIS A 113 -6.36 0.34 0.37
N LEU A 114 -5.68 1.42 -0.04
CA LEU A 114 -4.74 1.41 -1.18
C LEU A 114 -3.63 0.34 -1.04
N PRO A 115 -2.94 0.17 0.10
CA PRO A 115 -1.99 -0.93 0.29
C PRO A 115 -2.57 -2.30 -0.06
N LEU A 116 -3.75 -2.62 0.49
CA LEU A 116 -4.43 -3.88 0.22
C LEU A 116 -4.77 -4.04 -1.28
N TYR A 117 -5.23 -2.97 -1.92
CA TYR A 117 -5.51 -3.00 -3.36
C TYR A 117 -4.24 -3.24 -4.19
N LEU A 118 -3.10 -2.66 -3.79
CA LEU A 118 -1.81 -2.91 -4.45
C LEU A 118 -1.35 -4.36 -4.30
N GLU A 119 -1.58 -4.99 -3.14
CA GLU A 119 -1.31 -6.42 -2.95
C GLU A 119 -2.18 -7.30 -3.84
N TYR A 120 -3.47 -6.98 -3.94
CA TYR A 120 -4.36 -7.65 -4.88
C TYR A 120 -3.84 -7.53 -6.32
N LEU A 121 -3.51 -6.33 -6.76
CA LEU A 121 -2.96 -6.10 -8.11
C LEU A 121 -1.63 -6.83 -8.33
N ALA A 122 -0.82 -7.03 -7.28
CA ALA A 122 0.42 -7.76 -7.36
C ALA A 122 0.22 -9.26 -7.65
N GLN A 123 -0.92 -9.84 -7.25
CA GLN A 123 -1.28 -11.24 -7.46
C GLN A 123 -1.93 -11.50 -8.82
N LEU A 124 -2.52 -10.48 -9.44
CA LEU A 124 -3.14 -10.62 -10.74
C LEU A 124 -2.12 -11.04 -11.81
N PRO A 125 -2.51 -11.89 -12.78
CA PRO A 125 -1.69 -12.16 -13.94
C PRO A 125 -1.30 -10.84 -14.60
N LYS A 126 -0.03 -10.72 -15.06
CA LYS A 126 0.37 -9.57 -15.87
C LYS A 126 -0.61 -9.44 -17.03
N ALA A 127 -1.44 -8.39 -17.02
CA ALA A 127 -2.28 -8.07 -18.16
C ALA A 127 -1.34 -7.96 -19.36
N LYS A 128 -1.67 -8.68 -20.45
CA LYS A 128 -0.94 -8.52 -21.72
C LYS A 128 -1.14 -7.06 -22.14
N ARG A 129 -0.12 -6.23 -21.88
CA ARG A 129 -0.05 -4.87 -22.41
C ARG A 129 0.18 -4.93 -23.91
#